data_AF-A0AA88DFJ7-F1
#
_entry.id   AF-A0AA88DFJ7-F1
#
_cell.length_a   1.000
_cell.length_b   1.000
_cell.length_c   1.000
_cell.angle_alpha   90.00
_cell.angle_beta   90.00
_cell.angle_gamma   90.00
#
_symmetry.space_group_name_H-M   'P 1'
#
loop_
_entity.id
_entity.type
_entity.pdbx_description
1 polymer ?
#
loop_
_entity_poly.entity_id
_entity_poly.type
_entity_poly.pdbx_seq_one_letter_code
_entity_poly.pdbx_strand_id
1 'polypeptide(L)'
;MSEAPPDGSQVNRWLSFAAQPHLKELDVNTSEAINLESFVYIGYGDLYDYDFASCKQLTHLSMTGAHFDCDEEFKNINSGFPLLESFTMIDCDLVDRRHQYLKVLVLEKYEDWAGQVKTKISIDAPILVSFGYHSRHALLQIVVNSPNLLDATITLDFFWNVRRME
;
A
#
# COMPACT_ATOMS: atom_id res chain seq x y z
N MET A 1 45.67 18.26 0.64
CA MET A 1 44.54 18.14 -0.30
C MET A 1 43.30 18.02 0.56
N SER A 2 42.43 19.01 0.53
CA SER A 2 41.21 19.05 1.34
C SER A 2 40.09 18.43 0.50
N GLU A 3 39.51 17.33 0.97
CA GLU A 3 38.33 16.72 0.35
C GLU A 3 37.13 17.65 0.56
N ALA A 4 36.42 17.94 -0.53
CA ALA A 4 35.16 18.67 -0.49
C ALA A 4 34.06 17.76 0.09
N PRO A 5 33.11 18.30 0.89
CA PRO A 5 32.02 17.50 1.42
C PRO A 5 31.13 17.00 0.26
N PRO A 6 30.57 15.79 0.38
CA PRO A 6 29.67 15.25 -0.63
C PRO A 6 28.41 16.13 -0.76
N ASP A 7 28.03 16.40 -2.00
CA ASP A 7 26.81 17.10 -2.39
C ASP A 7 25.58 16.41 -1.76
N GLY A 8 24.85 17.14 -0.91
CA GLY A 8 23.71 16.64 -0.13
C GLY A 8 22.45 16.36 -0.94
N SER A 9 22.52 16.33 -2.28
CA SER A 9 21.38 16.23 -3.18
C SER A 9 20.78 14.82 -3.35
N GLN A 10 21.36 13.78 -2.73
CA GLN A 10 20.93 12.37 -2.96
C GLN A 10 20.08 11.73 -1.86
N VAL A 11 19.77 12.42 -0.76
CA VAL A 11 19.03 11.81 0.38
C VAL A 11 17.53 11.58 0.07
N ASN A 12 16.98 12.17 -0.98
CA ASN A 12 15.53 12.24 -1.21
C ASN A 12 14.89 11.02 -1.88
N ARG A 13 15.63 9.94 -2.14
CA ARG A 13 15.13 8.90 -3.04
C ARG A 13 14.37 7.77 -2.33
N TRP A 14 14.60 7.56 -1.05
CA TRP A 14 13.96 6.49 -0.28
C TRP A 14 13.82 6.90 1.19
N LEU A 15 12.59 7.11 1.65
CA LEU A 15 12.29 7.19 3.08
C LEU A 15 11.63 5.87 3.50
N SER A 16 12.39 5.01 4.18
CA SER A 16 11.87 3.82 4.83
C SER A 16 11.75 4.09 6.32
N PHE A 17 10.53 4.21 6.83
CA PHE A 17 10.28 4.24 8.26
C PHE A 17 9.88 2.84 8.69
N ALA A 18 10.83 2.09 9.27
CA ALA A 18 10.42 1.01 10.16
C ALA A 18 9.67 1.68 11.31
N ALA A 19 8.39 1.33 11.54
CA ALA A 19 7.55 1.91 12.60
C ALA A 19 8.36 2.07 13.89
N GLN A 20 8.77 3.30 14.17
CA GLN A 20 9.08 3.70 15.52
C GLN A 20 7.74 4.15 16.09
N PRO A 21 7.09 3.40 16.99
CA PRO A 21 5.77 3.75 17.54
C PRO A 21 5.77 5.07 18.34
N HIS A 22 6.93 5.71 18.47
CA HIS A 22 7.16 6.98 19.15
C HIS A 22 7.25 8.18 18.18
N LEU A 23 7.43 7.94 16.87
CA LEU A 23 7.57 8.98 15.86
C LEU A 23 6.16 9.34 15.36
N LYS A 24 5.46 10.18 16.14
CA LYS A 24 4.05 10.54 15.91
C LYS A 24 3.85 11.61 14.83
N GLU A 25 4.88 12.40 14.56
CA GLU A 25 4.85 13.38 13.49
C GLU A 25 5.97 13.05 12.51
N LEU A 26 5.54 12.71 11.29
CA LEU A 26 6.41 12.79 10.14
C LEU A 26 6.59 14.28 9.84
N ASP A 27 7.49 14.95 10.56
CA ASP A 27 7.93 16.31 10.22
C ASP A 27 8.85 16.21 8.99
N VAL A 28 8.33 15.64 7.89
CA VAL A 28 8.92 15.93 6.58
C VAL A 28 8.63 17.39 6.40
N ASN A 29 9.67 18.19 6.61
CA ASN A 29 9.69 19.58 6.20
C ASN A 29 8.96 19.64 4.86
N THR A 30 7.81 20.31 4.80
CA THR A 30 6.87 20.25 3.66
C THR A 30 7.55 20.54 2.31
N SER A 31 8.71 21.21 2.33
CA SER A 31 9.60 21.42 1.19
C SER A 31 10.25 20.15 0.60
N GLU A 32 10.56 19.14 1.41
CA GLU A 32 11.20 17.89 0.97
C GLU A 32 10.18 16.83 0.52
N ALA A 33 8.97 16.85 1.10
CA ALA A 33 7.89 15.94 0.75
C ALA A 33 7.40 16.08 -0.70
N ILE A 34 7.58 17.27 -1.30
CA ILE A 34 7.12 17.57 -2.67
C ILE A 34 7.80 16.68 -3.71
N ASN A 35 9.04 16.24 -3.46
CA ASN A 35 9.83 15.44 -4.40
C ASN A 35 9.85 13.94 -4.03
N LEU A 36 9.00 13.51 -3.09
CA LEU A 36 8.97 12.12 -2.65
C LEU A 36 8.35 11.23 -3.74
N GLU A 37 9.18 10.38 -4.35
CA GLU A 37 8.74 9.44 -5.41
C GLU A 37 8.32 8.07 -4.85
N SER A 38 8.90 7.66 -3.72
CA SER A 38 8.64 6.36 -3.10
C SER A 38 8.50 6.48 -1.58
N PHE A 39 7.49 5.81 -1.03
CA PHE A 39 7.20 5.77 0.39
C PHE A 39 6.86 4.36 0.85
N VAL A 40 7.44 3.97 1.98
CA VAL A 40 7.16 2.69 2.64
C VAL A 40 6.71 2.94 4.07
N TYR A 41 5.48 2.52 4.35
CA TYR A 41 4.89 2.50 5.68
C TYR A 41 4.87 1.08 6.23
N ILE A 42 5.34 0.90 7.46
CA ILE A 42 5.23 -0.34 8.21
C ILE A 42 4.69 0.06 9.57
N GLY A 43 3.51 -0.42 9.98
CA GLY A 43 2.92 -0.10 11.27
C GLY A 43 1.48 -0.61 11.39
N TYR A 44 1.04 -0.87 12.62
CA TYR A 44 -0.32 -1.33 12.94
C TYR A 44 -1.14 -0.22 13.61
N GLY A 45 -1.18 0.94 12.96
CA GLY A 45 -1.86 2.12 13.49
C GLY A 45 -2.69 2.80 12.42
N ASP A 46 -3.60 3.65 12.90
CA ASP A 46 -4.41 4.45 12.02
C ASP A 46 -3.59 5.55 11.35
N LEU A 47 -3.98 5.91 10.14
CA LEU A 47 -3.24 6.86 9.31
C LEU A 47 -3.84 8.26 9.31
N TYR A 48 -4.74 8.58 10.25
CA TYR A 48 -5.48 9.85 10.25
C TYR A 48 -4.57 11.09 10.31
N ASP A 49 -3.36 10.95 10.86
CA ASP A 49 -2.42 12.06 11.04
C ASP A 49 -1.49 12.28 9.83
N TYR A 50 -1.53 11.43 8.81
CA TYR A 50 -0.65 11.56 7.64
C TYR A 50 -1.33 12.31 6.49
N ASP A 51 -0.88 13.53 6.22
CA ASP A 51 -1.30 14.27 5.03
C ASP A 51 -0.51 13.82 3.79
N PHE A 52 -1.04 12.79 3.14
CA PHE A 52 -0.51 12.30 1.88
C PHE A 52 -0.79 13.22 0.67
N ALA A 53 -1.70 14.19 0.78
CA ALA A 53 -2.08 15.05 -0.34
C ALA A 53 -0.93 15.96 -0.82
N SER A 54 0.07 16.15 0.05
CA SER A 54 1.28 16.91 -0.24
C SER A 54 2.29 16.13 -1.10
N CYS A 55 2.21 14.80 -1.16
CA CYS A 55 3.16 13.92 -1.85
C CYS A 55 2.78 13.70 -3.34
N LYS A 56 2.64 14.78 -4.10
CA LYS A 56 2.10 14.75 -5.48
C LYS A 56 2.97 13.99 -6.50
N GLN A 57 4.26 13.81 -6.21
CA GLN A 57 5.21 13.08 -7.05
C GLN A 57 5.31 11.59 -6.70
N LEU A 58 4.51 11.11 -5.73
CA LEU A 58 4.60 9.74 -5.28
C LEU A 58 4.13 8.78 -6.39
N THR A 59 5.07 7.93 -6.82
CA THR A 59 4.84 6.91 -7.86
C THR A 59 4.79 5.51 -7.28
N HIS A 60 5.43 5.29 -6.12
CA HIS A 60 5.49 3.99 -5.45
C HIS A 60 5.09 4.12 -3.98
N LEU A 61 4.06 3.38 -3.59
CA LEU A 61 3.60 3.31 -2.21
C LEU A 61 3.56 1.85 -1.75
N SER A 62 4.17 1.56 -0.60
CA SER A 62 4.06 0.28 0.07
C SER A 62 3.61 0.47 1.49
N MET A 63 2.61 -0.30 1.93
CA MET A 63 2.01 -0.17 3.25
C MET A 63 1.84 -1.55 3.87
N THR A 64 2.34 -1.74 5.08
CA THR A 64 2.22 -2.98 5.84
C THR A 64 1.53 -2.72 7.17
N GLY A 65 0.43 -3.44 7.44
CA GLY A 65 -0.35 -3.37 8.68
C GLY A 65 -1.26 -2.14 8.80
N ALA A 66 -1.41 -1.35 7.74
CA ALA A 66 -2.23 -0.14 7.77
C ALA A 66 -3.71 -0.49 7.89
N HIS A 67 -4.38 0.10 8.89
CA HIS A 67 -5.82 0.01 9.05
C HIS A 67 -6.50 1.23 8.42
N PHE A 68 -7.60 0.98 7.71
CA PHE A 68 -8.42 2.01 7.07
C PHE A 68 -9.83 1.85 7.60
N ASP A 69 -10.20 2.76 8.49
CA ASP A 69 -11.42 2.63 9.30
C ASP A 69 -12.67 2.99 8.49
N CYS A 70 -12.50 3.79 7.42
CA CYS A 70 -13.59 4.22 6.56
C CYS A 70 -13.20 4.47 5.10
N ASP A 71 -14.22 4.48 4.23
CA ASP A 71 -14.08 4.80 2.80
C ASP A 71 -13.50 6.21 2.55
N GLU A 72 -13.58 7.13 3.52
CA GLU A 72 -13.15 8.52 3.34
C GLU A 72 -11.63 8.70 3.40
N GLU A 73 -10.95 8.07 4.37
CA GLU A 73 -9.48 8.04 4.43
C GLU A 73 -8.89 7.48 3.14
N PHE A 74 -9.56 6.48 2.60
CA PHE A 74 -9.14 5.83 1.38
C PHE A 74 -9.36 6.68 0.12
N LYS A 75 -10.42 7.50 0.11
CA LYS A 75 -10.62 8.51 -0.94
C LYS A 75 -9.48 9.52 -0.95
N ASN A 76 -8.94 9.89 0.21
CA ASN A 76 -7.80 10.81 0.29
C ASN A 76 -6.54 10.19 -0.32
N ILE A 77 -6.33 8.88 -0.21
CA ILE A 77 -5.26 8.18 -0.92
C ILE A 77 -5.48 8.21 -2.43
N ASN A 78 -6.70 7.94 -2.90
CA ASN A 78 -6.99 7.92 -4.34
C ASN A 78 -6.86 9.31 -4.99
N SER A 79 -7.20 10.38 -4.28
CA SER A 79 -7.06 11.75 -4.78
C SER A 79 -5.68 12.36 -4.53
N GLY A 80 -4.97 11.87 -3.51
CA GLY A 80 -3.68 12.40 -3.07
C GLY A 80 -2.51 12.03 -3.97
N PHE A 81 -2.60 10.93 -4.71
CA PHE A 81 -1.48 10.41 -5.51
C PHE A 81 -1.81 10.33 -7.01
N PRO A 82 -1.88 11.47 -7.70
CA PRO A 82 -2.24 11.50 -9.12
C PRO A 82 -1.26 10.76 -10.03
N LEU A 83 -0.05 10.45 -9.55
CA LEU A 83 1.01 9.78 -10.30
C LEU A 83 1.32 8.36 -9.79
N LEU A 84 0.50 7.80 -8.90
CA LEU A 84 0.80 6.48 -8.31
C LEU A 84 0.75 5.39 -9.37
N GLU A 85 1.91 4.80 -9.65
CA GLU A 85 2.09 3.74 -10.64
C GLU A 85 2.17 2.35 -10.00
N SER A 86 2.70 2.26 -8.77
CA SER A 86 2.88 1.02 -8.03
C SER A 86 2.34 1.14 -6.62
N PHE A 87 1.49 0.19 -6.24
CA PHE A 87 0.91 0.15 -4.90
C PHE A 87 0.96 -1.26 -4.32
N THR A 88 1.58 -1.37 -3.14
CA THR A 88 1.67 -2.63 -2.38
C THR A 88 0.98 -2.46 -1.04
N MET A 89 0.09 -3.39 -0.71
CA MET A 89 -0.58 -3.44 0.59
C MET A 89 -0.41 -4.83 1.19
N ILE A 90 0.09 -4.86 2.42
CA ILE A 90 0.35 -6.08 3.16
C ILE A 90 -0.42 -6.00 4.48
N ASP A 91 -1.30 -6.96 4.71
CA ASP A 91 -2.12 -7.05 5.93
C ASP A 91 -2.96 -5.78 6.18
N CYS A 92 -3.57 -5.27 5.10
CA CYS A 92 -4.43 -4.10 5.12
C CYS A 92 -5.84 -4.44 4.65
N ASP A 93 -6.84 -3.69 5.13
CA ASP A 93 -8.23 -3.83 4.70
C ASP A 93 -8.50 -3.02 3.43
N LEU A 94 -8.37 -3.66 2.26
CA LEU A 94 -8.66 -3.02 0.96
C LEU A 94 -10.13 -3.17 0.59
N VAL A 95 -10.79 -2.06 0.28
CA VAL A 95 -12.11 -2.03 -0.38
C VAL A 95 -12.05 -1.13 -1.63
N ASP A 96 -12.68 -1.61 -2.71
CA ASP A 96 -12.98 -0.96 -4.00
C ASP A 96 -12.03 0.17 -4.48
N ARG A 97 -11.15 -0.13 -5.44
CA ARG A 97 -10.17 0.82 -5.97
C ARG A 97 -10.51 1.26 -7.39
N ARG A 98 -10.63 2.57 -7.60
CA ARG A 98 -10.54 3.21 -8.92
C ARG A 98 -9.24 4.00 -9.01
N HIS A 99 -8.32 3.60 -9.86
CA HIS A 99 -7.06 4.33 -10.05
C HIS A 99 -6.65 4.40 -11.52
N GLN A 100 -6.61 5.61 -12.07
CA GLN A 100 -6.41 5.80 -13.52
C GLN A 100 -4.97 5.54 -13.97
N TYR A 101 -4.01 5.65 -13.05
CA TYR A 101 -2.57 5.59 -13.36
C TYR A 101 -1.86 4.37 -12.78
N LEU A 102 -2.58 3.50 -12.07
CA LEU A 102 -1.97 2.38 -11.38
C LEU A 102 -1.60 1.29 -12.39
N LYS A 103 -0.30 0.95 -12.46
CA LYS A 103 0.24 -0.09 -13.34
C LYS A 103 0.50 -1.39 -12.60
N VAL A 104 0.88 -1.31 -11.32
CA VAL A 104 1.22 -2.47 -10.49
C VAL A 104 0.44 -2.42 -9.18
N LEU A 105 -0.27 -3.50 -8.87
CA LEU A 105 -0.98 -3.65 -7.61
C LEU A 105 -0.61 -5.00 -6.97
N VAL A 106 -0.09 -4.97 -5.75
CA VAL A 106 0.22 -6.17 -4.96
C VAL A 106 -0.53 -6.12 -3.65
N LEU A 107 -1.27 -7.17 -3.36
CA LEU A 107 -2.07 -7.33 -2.16
C LEU A 107 -1.66 -8.62 -1.45
N GLU A 108 -1.27 -8.51 -0.19
CA GLU A 108 -0.96 -9.66 0.66
C GLU A 108 -1.79 -9.57 1.93
N LYS A 109 -2.39 -10.68 2.36
CA LYS A 109 -3.17 -10.74 3.61
C LYS A 109 -2.79 -11.97 4.42
N TYR A 110 -2.32 -11.75 5.65
CA TYR A 110 -1.76 -12.80 6.50
C TYR A 110 -2.72 -13.27 7.60
N GLU A 111 -3.46 -12.36 8.26
CA GLU A 111 -4.37 -12.74 9.36
C GLU A 111 -5.67 -11.92 9.38
N ASP A 112 -6.81 -12.59 9.53
CA ASP A 112 -8.06 -11.93 9.93
C ASP A 112 -8.22 -11.99 11.45
N TRP A 113 -7.89 -10.89 12.13
CA TRP A 113 -7.94 -10.78 13.58
C TRP A 113 -9.38 -10.87 14.13
N ALA A 114 -10.40 -10.71 13.28
CA ALA A 114 -11.80 -10.60 13.68
C ALA A 114 -12.78 -11.62 13.04
N GLY A 115 -12.30 -12.61 12.29
CA GLY A 115 -13.14 -13.73 11.83
C GLY A 115 -14.30 -13.39 10.89
N GLN A 116 -14.41 -12.16 10.38
CA GLN A 116 -15.38 -11.78 9.35
C GLN A 116 -14.68 -11.46 8.04
N VAL A 117 -14.43 -12.49 7.23
CA VAL A 117 -13.87 -12.33 5.88
C VAL A 117 -15.02 -12.09 4.90
N LYS A 118 -15.44 -10.83 4.77
CA LYS A 118 -16.32 -10.40 3.67
C LYS A 118 -15.66 -9.28 2.89
N THR A 119 -14.54 -9.57 2.26
CA THR A 119 -13.87 -8.62 1.38
C THR A 119 -14.15 -8.99 -0.07
N LYS A 120 -15.19 -8.37 -0.64
CA LYS A 120 -15.29 -8.29 -2.09
C LYS A 120 -14.24 -7.26 -2.53
N ILE A 121 -13.21 -7.70 -3.23
CA ILE A 121 -12.20 -6.82 -3.81
C ILE A 121 -12.67 -6.45 -5.20
N SER A 122 -12.87 -5.16 -5.43
CA SER A 122 -13.19 -4.59 -6.74
C SER A 122 -12.06 -3.64 -7.13
N ILE A 123 -11.46 -3.85 -8.29
CA ILE A 123 -10.35 -3.05 -8.81
C ILE A 123 -10.76 -2.58 -10.18
N ASP A 124 -10.76 -1.28 -10.41
CA ASP A 124 -11.04 -0.60 -11.67
C ASP A 124 -9.86 0.31 -11.99
N ALA A 125 -8.90 -0.26 -12.69
CA ALA A 125 -7.61 0.36 -12.98
C ALA A 125 -7.28 0.13 -14.45
N PRO A 126 -7.72 1.02 -15.36
CA PRO A 126 -7.76 0.74 -16.79
C PRO A 126 -6.37 0.52 -17.41
N ILE A 127 -5.31 0.97 -16.76
CA ILE A 127 -3.93 0.80 -17.21
C ILE A 127 -3.12 -0.19 -16.35
N LEU A 128 -3.78 -0.94 -15.47
CA LEU A 128 -3.11 -1.92 -14.62
C LEU A 128 -2.50 -3.02 -15.49
N VAL A 129 -1.19 -3.17 -15.42
CA VAL A 129 -0.39 -4.12 -16.18
C VAL A 129 -0.13 -5.40 -15.37
N SER A 130 0.07 -5.27 -14.06
CA SER A 130 0.42 -6.37 -13.17
C SER A 130 -0.44 -6.38 -11.91
N PHE A 131 -0.98 -7.54 -11.57
CA PHE A 131 -1.76 -7.77 -10.36
C PHE A 131 -1.23 -8.97 -9.58
N GLY A 132 -0.91 -8.77 -8.30
CA GLY A 132 -0.53 -9.82 -7.36
C GLY A 132 -1.50 -9.89 -6.20
N TYR A 133 -1.97 -11.09 -5.88
CA TYR A 133 -2.79 -11.38 -4.72
C TYR A 133 -2.25 -12.59 -3.97
N HIS A 134 -1.95 -12.43 -2.68
CA HIS A 134 -1.52 -13.51 -1.80
C HIS A 134 -2.38 -13.52 -0.54
N SER A 135 -2.94 -14.68 -0.20
CA SER A 135 -3.77 -14.78 1.01
C SER A 135 -3.80 -16.17 1.61
N ARG A 136 -3.93 -16.20 2.93
CA ARG A 136 -4.14 -17.43 3.70
C ARG A 136 -5.60 -17.85 3.84
N HIS A 137 -6.53 -17.04 3.30
CA HIS A 137 -7.95 -17.26 3.47
C HIS A 137 -8.63 -17.56 2.12
N ALA A 138 -9.44 -18.61 2.12
CA ALA A 138 -10.42 -18.86 1.08
C ALA A 138 -11.62 -17.95 1.33
N LEU A 139 -12.28 -17.46 0.27
CA LEU A 139 -13.55 -16.68 0.28
C LEU A 139 -13.44 -15.19 -0.07
N LEU A 140 -12.63 -14.84 -1.07
CA LEU A 140 -12.66 -13.50 -1.65
C LEU A 140 -13.20 -13.55 -3.06
N GLN A 141 -14.21 -12.73 -3.32
CA GLN A 141 -14.58 -12.39 -4.69
C GLN A 141 -13.67 -11.25 -5.13
N ILE A 142 -12.75 -11.55 -6.04
CA ILE A 142 -11.87 -10.56 -6.66
C ILE A 142 -12.42 -10.26 -8.04
N VAL A 143 -12.72 -8.99 -8.30
CA VAL A 143 -13.14 -8.47 -9.60
C VAL A 143 -12.11 -7.43 -10.02
N VAL A 144 -11.40 -7.69 -11.12
CA VAL A 144 -10.41 -6.77 -11.70
C VAL A 144 -10.90 -6.33 -13.08
N ASN A 145 -11.21 -5.05 -13.20
CA ASN A 145 -11.49 -4.37 -14.45
C ASN A 145 -10.22 -3.63 -14.90
N SER A 146 -9.39 -4.33 -15.67
CA SER A 146 -8.24 -3.74 -16.36
C SER A 146 -8.11 -4.36 -17.76
N PRO A 147 -8.41 -3.63 -18.85
CA PRO A 147 -8.24 -4.13 -20.20
C PRO A 147 -6.76 -4.34 -20.58
N ASN A 148 -5.82 -3.77 -19.83
CA ASN A 148 -4.38 -3.83 -20.10
C ASN A 148 -3.61 -4.79 -19.18
N LEU A 149 -4.33 -5.66 -18.44
CA LEU A 149 -3.70 -6.60 -17.52
C LEU A 149 -2.90 -7.66 -18.29
N LEU A 150 -1.58 -7.66 -18.10
CA LEU A 150 -0.65 -8.60 -18.75
C LEU A 150 -0.24 -9.73 -17.83
N ASP A 151 -0.10 -9.45 -16.53
CA ASP A 151 0.29 -10.42 -15.52
C ASP A 151 -0.67 -10.41 -14.33
N ALA A 152 -1.08 -11.61 -13.90
CA ALA A 152 -1.99 -11.80 -12.79
C ALA A 152 -1.59 -13.06 -12.01
N THR A 153 -1.13 -12.85 -10.78
CA THR A 153 -0.75 -13.93 -9.87
C THR A 153 -1.69 -13.95 -8.67
N ILE A 154 -2.32 -15.09 -8.42
CA ILE A 154 -3.20 -15.31 -7.26
C ILE A 154 -2.69 -16.56 -6.53
N THR A 155 -2.24 -16.37 -5.29
CA THR A 155 -1.73 -17.44 -4.42
C THR A 155 -2.62 -17.55 -3.19
N LEU A 156 -3.14 -18.75 -2.95
CA LEU A 156 -4.01 -19.06 -1.83
C LEU A 156 -3.39 -20.16 -0.98
N ASP A 157 -3.01 -19.81 0.24
CA ASP A 157 -2.38 -20.72 1.20
C ASP A 157 -3.43 -21.25 2.16
N PHE A 158 -3.89 -22.48 1.93
CA PHE A 158 -4.88 -23.12 2.79
C PHE A 158 -4.19 -23.75 3.99
N PHE A 159 -4.20 -23.07 5.14
CA PHE A 159 -3.84 -23.69 6.42
C PHE A 159 -4.99 -24.61 6.86
N TRP A 160 -4.88 -25.88 6.49
CA TRP A 160 -5.66 -26.94 7.13
C TRP A 160 -5.19 -27.03 8.57
N ASN A 161 -5.88 -26.34 9.48
CA ASN A 161 -5.78 -26.62 10.90
C ASN A 161 -6.31 -28.04 11.10
N VAL A 162 -5.42 -29.03 10.97
CA VAL A 162 -5.68 -30.41 11.37
C VAL A 162 -5.81 -30.39 12.89
N ARG A 163 -6.99 -30.02 13.38
CA ARG A 163 -7.34 -30.28 14.77
C ARG A 163 -7.29 -31.79 14.92
N ARG A 164 -6.23 -32.31 15.54
CA ARG A 164 -6.23 -33.68 16.04
C ARG A 164 -7.38 -33.78 17.03
N MET A 165 -8.41 -34.52 16.68
CA MET A 165 -9.40 -34.99 17.65
C MET A 165 -8.68 -36.06 18.48
N GLU A 166 -8.38 -35.73 19.73
CA GLU A 166 -8.11 -36.71 20.79
C GLU A 166 -9.42 -37.10 21.47
#